data_AF-A0A1A8FWV6-F1
#
_entry.id   AF-A0A1A8FWV6-F1
#
_cell.length_a   1.000
_cell.length_b   1.000
_cell.length_c   1.000
_cell.angle_alpha   90.00
_cell.angle_beta   90.00
_cell.angle_gamma   90.00
#
_symmetry.space_group_name_H-M   'P 1'
#
loop_
_entity.id
_entity.type
_entity.pdbx_description
1 polymer ?
#
loop_
_entity_poly.entity_id
_entity_poly.type
_entity_poly.pdbx_seq_one_letter_code
_entity_poly.pdbx_strand_id
1 'polypeptide(L)'
;HHLHGRELLDAHIHSLLLVAVFCGSASIMLEAFIRNNVILELFGAAMFILQGSWFYQIGFVLYPLNGDMWDLKLHTNVMFITMCFCWHLAAALLLVTCTVSAVWFTLMRFSVKGRNVEIGMRDASPKSSSQKALLEESDEE
;
A
#
# COMPACT_ATOMS: atom_id res chain seq x y z
N HIS A 1 -5.33 41.97 -17.42
CA HIS A 1 -6.19 40.79 -17.17
C HIS A 1 -5.35 39.49 -17.12
N HIS A 2 -4.45 39.30 -16.14
CA HIS A 2 -3.60 38.10 -16.02
C HIS A 2 -3.92 37.18 -14.82
N LEU A 3 -4.85 37.58 -13.93
CA LEU A 3 -5.18 36.80 -12.73
C LEU A 3 -6.12 35.61 -13.00
N HIS A 4 -6.84 35.63 -14.13
CA HIS A 4 -7.89 34.65 -14.42
C HIS A 4 -7.37 33.26 -14.80
N GLY A 5 -6.09 33.12 -15.17
CA GLY A 5 -5.45 31.81 -15.35
C GLY A 5 -5.09 31.13 -14.02
N ARG A 6 -4.76 31.95 -13.01
CA ARG A 6 -4.34 31.49 -11.69
C ARG A 6 -5.49 30.89 -10.89
N GLU A 7 -6.69 31.47 -10.98
CA GLU A 7 -7.89 30.96 -10.31
C GLU A 7 -8.35 29.60 -10.87
N LEU A 8 -8.24 29.40 -12.19
CA LEU A 8 -8.64 28.15 -12.84
C LEU A 8 -7.66 27.00 -12.56
N LEU A 9 -6.35 27.30 -12.55
CA LEU A 9 -5.30 26.36 -12.16
C LEU A 9 -5.56 25.82 -10.75
N ASP A 10 -5.75 26.75 -9.82
CA ASP A 10 -5.99 26.47 -8.41
C ASP A 10 -7.26 25.62 -8.24
N ALA A 11 -8.37 26.01 -8.86
CA ALA A 11 -9.63 25.28 -8.78
C ALA A 11 -9.54 23.84 -9.32
N HIS A 12 -8.85 23.61 -10.45
CA HIS A 12 -8.73 22.26 -11.02
C HIS A 12 -7.91 21.34 -10.13
N ILE A 13 -6.78 21.83 -9.62
CA ILE A 13 -5.90 21.09 -8.72
C ILE A 13 -6.60 20.76 -7.41
N HIS A 14 -7.33 21.71 -6.83
CA HIS A 14 -8.14 21.51 -5.64
C HIS A 14 -9.30 20.53 -5.89
N SER A 15 -9.88 20.54 -7.09
CA SER A 15 -10.93 19.57 -7.46
C SER A 15 -10.40 18.14 -7.47
N LEU A 16 -9.19 17.91 -8.00
CA LEU A 16 -8.53 16.60 -7.97
C LEU A 16 -8.26 16.13 -6.54
N LEU A 17 -7.83 17.04 -5.66
CA LEU A 17 -7.67 16.76 -4.24
C LEU A 17 -9.01 16.39 -3.59
N LEU A 18 -10.07 17.15 -3.88
CA LEU A 18 -11.41 16.91 -3.33
C LEU A 18 -11.93 15.54 -3.75
N VAL A 19 -11.69 15.12 -5.00
CA VAL A 19 -12.00 13.76 -5.47
C VAL A 19 -11.30 12.71 -4.61
N ALA A 20 -9.99 12.85 -4.35
CA ALA A 20 -9.26 11.89 -3.51
C ALA A 20 -9.80 11.85 -2.07
N VAL A 21 -10.10 13.01 -1.47
CA VAL A 21 -10.66 13.10 -0.11
C VAL A 21 -12.06 12.50 -0.04
N PHE A 22 -12.89 12.76 -1.05
CA PHE A 22 -14.24 12.20 -1.14
C PHE A 22 -14.20 10.68 -1.29
N CYS A 23 -13.32 10.15 -2.17
CA CYS A 23 -13.11 8.71 -2.30
C CYS A 23 -12.64 8.09 -0.98
N GLY A 24 -11.67 8.70 -0.29
CA GLY A 24 -11.22 8.23 1.04
C GLY A 24 -12.34 8.23 2.08
N SER A 25 -13.13 9.31 2.14
CA SER A 25 -14.26 9.44 3.07
C SER A 25 -15.36 8.41 2.77
N ALA A 26 -15.67 8.21 1.48
CA ALA A 26 -16.61 7.20 1.03
C ALA A 26 -16.14 5.78 1.37
N SER A 27 -14.82 5.53 1.34
CA SER A 27 -14.22 4.26 1.73
C SER A 27 -14.46 3.95 3.21
N ILE A 28 -14.19 4.93 4.09
CA ILE A 28 -14.43 4.83 5.53
C ILE A 28 -15.92 4.64 5.83
N MET A 29 -16.77 5.41 5.15
CA MET A 29 -18.22 5.27 5.30
C MET A 29 -18.69 3.88 4.87
N LEU A 30 -18.20 3.37 3.74
CA LEU A 30 -18.56 2.04 3.24
C LEU A 30 -18.01 0.93 4.14
N GLU A 31 -16.84 1.12 4.74
CA GLU A 31 -16.29 0.21 5.76
C GLU A 31 -17.21 0.12 7.00
N ALA A 32 -17.81 1.24 7.41
CA ALA A 32 -18.77 1.25 8.51
C ALA A 32 -20.04 0.43 8.21
N PHE A 33 -20.47 0.38 6.93
CA PHE A 33 -21.59 -0.44 6.49
C PHE A 33 -21.20 -1.91 6.25
N ILE A 34 -20.03 -2.17 5.66
CA ILE A 34 -19.55 -3.51 5.32
C ILE A 34 -18.31 -3.84 6.14
N ARG A 35 -18.56 -4.11 7.42
CA ARG A 35 -17.55 -4.43 8.43
C ARG A 35 -16.71 -5.65 7.97
N ASN A 36 -15.39 -5.56 8.12
CA ASN A 36 -14.36 -6.58 7.81
C ASN A 36 -13.87 -6.71 6.35
N ASN A 37 -14.09 -5.72 5.48
CA ASN A 37 -13.45 -5.73 4.16
C ASN A 37 -12.08 -5.06 4.17
N VAL A 38 -11.02 -5.86 4.31
CA VAL A 38 -9.61 -5.41 4.22
C VAL A 38 -9.36 -4.61 2.93
N ILE A 39 -10.03 -4.93 1.82
CA ILE A 39 -9.88 -4.20 0.55
C ILE A 39 -10.27 -2.72 0.69
N LEU A 40 -11.34 -2.41 1.44
CA LEU A 40 -11.80 -1.04 1.63
C LEU A 40 -10.81 -0.24 2.50
N GLU A 41 -10.26 -0.88 3.52
CA GLU A 41 -9.22 -0.31 4.37
C GLU A 41 -7.95 0.00 3.56
N LEU A 42 -7.52 -0.93 2.71
CA LEU A 42 -6.37 -0.73 1.80
C LEU A 42 -6.62 0.36 0.78
N PHE A 43 -7.83 0.43 0.22
CA PHE A 43 -8.22 1.49 -0.70
C PHE A 43 -8.23 2.86 0.00
N GLY A 44 -8.75 2.95 1.23
CA GLY A 44 -8.67 4.15 2.06
C GLY A 44 -7.23 4.58 2.35
N ALA A 45 -6.35 3.64 2.69
CA ALA A 45 -4.92 3.89 2.88
C ALA A 45 -4.25 4.41 1.59
N ALA A 46 -4.60 3.85 0.43
CA ALA A 46 -4.12 4.33 -0.86
C ALA A 46 -4.61 5.77 -1.16
N MET A 47 -5.87 6.09 -0.86
CA MET A 47 -6.40 7.45 -0.98
C MET A 47 -5.69 8.44 -0.05
N PHE A 48 -5.30 8.03 1.16
CA PHE A 48 -4.54 8.86 2.08
C PHE A 48 -3.13 9.17 1.57
N ILE A 49 -2.41 8.16 1.03
CA ILE A 49 -1.10 8.35 0.39
C ILE A 49 -1.22 9.24 -0.85
N LEU A 50 -2.26 9.02 -1.67
CA LEU A 50 -2.57 9.86 -2.82
C LEU A 50 -2.77 11.31 -2.39
N GLN A 51 -3.57 11.57 -1.35
CA GLN A 51 -3.81 12.92 -0.83
C GLN A 51 -2.49 13.59 -0.42
N GLY A 52 -1.65 12.92 0.38
CA GLY A 52 -0.39 13.48 0.86
C GLY A 52 0.62 13.74 -0.26
N SER A 53 0.79 12.78 -1.18
CA SER A 53 1.71 12.94 -2.31
C SER A 53 1.22 13.98 -3.31
N TRP A 54 -0.10 14.12 -3.48
CA TRP A 54 -0.70 15.17 -4.29
C TRP A 54 -0.45 16.55 -3.67
N PHE A 55 -0.69 16.73 -2.37
CA PHE A 55 -0.39 18.00 -1.68
C PHE A 55 1.05 18.47 -1.90
N TYR A 56 2.01 17.55 -1.85
CA TYR A 56 3.41 17.86 -2.16
C TYR A 56 3.59 18.34 -3.60
N GLN A 57 2.96 17.67 -4.58
CA GLN A 57 2.98 18.07 -5.98
C GLN A 57 2.33 19.45 -6.20
N ILE A 58 1.20 19.74 -5.53
CA ILE A 58 0.53 21.05 -5.57
C ILE A 58 1.49 22.16 -5.10
N GLY A 59 2.21 21.93 -4.00
CA GLY A 59 3.16 22.90 -3.47
C GLY A 59 4.21 23.29 -4.51
N PHE A 60 4.73 22.31 -5.25
CA PHE A 60 5.68 22.54 -6.34
C PHE A 60 5.07 23.28 -7.54
N VAL A 61 3.82 22.98 -7.87
CA VAL A 61 3.12 23.62 -9.01
C VAL A 61 2.74 25.07 -8.70
N LEU A 62 2.28 25.36 -7.48
CA LEU A 62 1.88 26.71 -7.05
C LEU A 62 3.06 27.61 -6.72
N TYR A 63 4.15 27.06 -6.16
CA TYR A 63 5.34 27.80 -5.76
C TYR A 63 6.60 27.21 -6.43
N PRO A 64 6.78 27.42 -7.75
CA PRO A 64 7.98 26.99 -8.44
C PRO A 64 9.21 27.73 -7.89
N LEU A 65 10.25 26.98 -7.50
CA LEU A 65 11.49 27.53 -6.94
C LEU A 65 12.29 28.38 -7.95
N ASN A 66 12.16 28.09 -9.25
CA ASN A 66 12.68 28.87 -10.37
C ASN A 66 11.85 28.54 -11.63
N GLY A 67 11.07 29.48 -12.18
CA GLY A 67 10.34 29.29 -13.43
C GLY A 67 9.13 30.20 -13.62
N ASP A 68 8.62 30.25 -14.85
CA ASP A 68 7.37 30.95 -15.20
C ASP A 68 6.16 30.29 -14.54
N MET A 69 5.13 31.09 -14.23
CA MET A 69 3.90 30.59 -13.64
C MET A 69 3.19 29.61 -14.59
N TRP A 70 2.74 28.47 -14.06
CA TRP A 70 1.99 27.47 -14.82
C TRP A 70 0.65 28.04 -15.32
N ASP A 71 0.36 27.92 -16.62
CA ASP A 71 -0.94 28.27 -17.19
C ASP A 71 -1.75 27.00 -17.49
N LEU A 72 -2.77 26.73 -16.66
CA LEU A 72 -3.63 25.57 -16.86
C LEU A 72 -4.66 25.71 -17.97
N LYS A 73 -4.73 26.86 -18.66
CA LYS A 73 -5.52 26.97 -19.89
C LYS A 73 -4.85 26.28 -21.07
N LEU A 74 -3.53 26.10 -21.03
CA LEU A 74 -2.83 25.35 -22.05
C LEU A 74 -3.20 23.87 -21.89
N HIS A 75 -3.85 23.30 -22.90
CA HIS A 75 -4.31 21.92 -22.90
C HIS A 75 -3.20 20.92 -22.50
N THR A 76 -1.95 21.20 -22.92
CA THR A 76 -0.77 20.43 -22.56
C THR A 76 -0.54 20.33 -21.05
N ASN A 77 -0.76 21.42 -20.30
CA ASN A 77 -0.55 21.45 -18.86
C ASN A 77 -1.65 20.67 -18.13
N VAL A 78 -2.91 20.77 -18.58
CA VAL A 78 -4.02 19.97 -18.05
C VAL A 78 -3.75 18.47 -18.26
N MET A 79 -3.33 18.09 -19.46
CA MET A 79 -2.97 16.70 -19.76
C MET A 79 -1.83 16.21 -18.88
N PHE A 80 -0.79 17.03 -18.68
CA PHE A 80 0.33 16.67 -17.82
C PHE A 80 -0.09 16.48 -16.35
N ILE A 81 -0.88 17.40 -15.78
CA ILE A 81 -1.34 17.32 -14.39
C ILE A 81 -2.24 16.10 -14.16
N THR A 82 -3.20 15.86 -15.06
CA THR A 82 -4.10 14.70 -14.96
C THR A 82 -3.32 13.39 -15.08
N MET A 83 -2.34 13.33 -15.98
CA MET A 83 -1.48 12.15 -16.13
C MET A 83 -0.59 11.93 -14.90
N CYS A 84 -0.03 13.01 -14.33
CA CYS A 84 0.69 12.99 -13.06
C CYS A 84 -0.20 12.45 -11.93
N PHE A 85 -1.43 12.95 -11.79
CA PHE A 85 -2.38 12.46 -10.81
C PHE A 85 -2.65 10.95 -10.95
N CYS A 86 -2.83 10.46 -12.19
CA CYS A 86 -2.99 9.02 -12.45
C CYS A 86 -1.75 8.21 -12.03
N TRP A 87 -0.54 8.72 -12.23
CA TRP A 87 0.68 8.07 -11.72
C TRP A 87 0.73 8.03 -10.20
N HIS A 88 0.35 9.11 -9.52
CA HIS A 88 0.26 9.11 -8.06
C HIS A 88 -0.74 8.07 -7.56
N LEU A 89 -1.91 7.96 -8.20
CA LEU A 89 -2.91 6.93 -7.88
C LEU A 89 -2.35 5.52 -8.09
N ALA A 90 -1.73 5.26 -9.24
CA ALA A 90 -1.14 3.97 -9.55
C ALA A 90 -0.02 3.60 -8.56
N ALA A 91 0.85 4.57 -8.23
CA ALA A 91 1.93 4.39 -7.26
C ALA A 91 1.38 4.13 -5.85
N ALA A 92 0.35 4.84 -5.41
CA ALA A 92 -0.28 4.62 -4.11
C ALA A 92 -0.89 3.22 -4.00
N LEU A 93 -1.63 2.77 -5.03
CA LEU A 93 -2.20 1.43 -5.09
C LEU A 93 -1.12 0.33 -5.11
N LEU A 94 -0.05 0.55 -5.89
CA LEU A 94 1.08 -0.36 -5.96
C LEU A 94 1.79 -0.47 -4.61
N LEU A 95 2.08 0.65 -3.96
CA LEU A 95 2.74 0.69 -2.65
C LEU A 95 1.95 -0.11 -1.61
N VAL A 96 0.65 0.15 -1.50
CA VAL A 96 -0.22 -0.56 -0.55
C VAL A 96 -0.31 -2.06 -0.87
N THR A 97 -0.43 -2.42 -2.15
CA THR A 97 -0.48 -3.83 -2.57
C THR A 97 0.84 -4.53 -2.28
N CYS A 98 1.97 -3.89 -2.56
CA CYS A 98 3.31 -4.41 -2.31
C CYS A 98 3.58 -4.59 -0.83
N THR A 99 3.19 -3.64 0.04
CA THR A 99 3.39 -3.77 1.49
C THR A 99 2.58 -4.92 2.06
N VAL A 100 1.30 -5.06 1.70
CA VAL A 100 0.46 -6.18 2.12
C VAL A 100 1.03 -7.50 1.61
N SER A 101 1.43 -7.56 0.34
CA SER A 101 2.01 -8.76 -0.26
C SER A 101 3.32 -9.15 0.44
N ALA A 102 4.18 -8.19 0.77
CA ALA A 102 5.43 -8.42 1.49
C ALA A 102 5.17 -8.91 2.92
N VAL A 103 4.22 -8.30 3.65
CA VAL A 103 3.82 -8.76 4.99
C VAL A 103 3.25 -10.17 4.92
N TRP A 104 2.33 -10.44 3.99
CA TRP A 104 1.75 -11.76 3.80
C TRP A 104 2.83 -12.81 3.47
N PHE A 105 3.73 -12.49 2.54
CA PHE A 105 4.82 -13.37 2.13
C PHE A 105 5.80 -13.66 3.28
N THR A 106 6.15 -12.64 4.06
CA THR A 106 7.04 -12.81 5.23
C THR A 106 6.37 -13.66 6.30
N LEU A 107 5.09 -13.40 6.64
CA LEU A 107 4.32 -14.22 7.57
C LEU A 107 4.20 -15.67 7.11
N MET A 108 3.92 -15.91 5.82
CA MET A 108 3.91 -17.25 5.24
C MET A 108 5.29 -17.93 5.36
N ARG A 109 6.37 -17.23 5.00
CA ARG A 109 7.75 -17.76 5.11
C ARG A 109 8.10 -18.14 6.55
N PHE A 110 7.80 -17.29 7.53
CA PHE A 110 8.08 -17.56 8.94
C PHE A 110 7.19 -18.69 9.49
N SER A 111 5.91 -18.73 9.12
CA SER A 111 4.98 -19.81 9.51
C SER A 111 5.36 -21.16 8.92
N VAL A 112 5.78 -21.20 7.65
CA VAL A 112 6.29 -22.42 6.99
C VAL A 112 7.59 -22.89 7.64
N LYS A 113 8.49 -21.96 8.01
CA LYS A 113 9.73 -22.30 8.70
C LYS A 113 9.47 -22.81 10.13
N GLY A 114 8.56 -22.19 10.88
CA GLY A 114 8.13 -22.66 12.19
C GLY A 114 7.52 -24.06 12.15
N ARG A 115 6.62 -24.33 11.19
CA ARG A 115 6.07 -25.67 10.98
C ARG A 115 7.11 -26.71 10.58
N ASN A 116 8.09 -26.37 9.75
CA ASN A 116 9.19 -27.28 9.41
C ASN A 116 10.05 -27.63 10.62
N VAL A 117 10.33 -26.66 11.50
CA VAL A 117 11.10 -26.91 12.73
C VAL A 117 10.31 -27.79 13.69
N GLU A 118 9.00 -27.55 13.86
CA GLU A 118 8.14 -28.38 14.70
C GLU A 118 8.04 -29.82 14.16
N ILE A 119 7.88 -30.02 12.84
CA ILE A 119 7.87 -31.35 12.23
C ILE A 119 9.20 -32.08 12.43
N GLY A 120 10.34 -31.37 12.26
CA GLY A 120 11.68 -31.96 12.44
C GLY A 120 11.97 -32.38 13.88
N MET A 121 11.44 -31.66 14.87
CA MET A 121 11.53 -32.06 16.28
C MET A 121 10.70 -33.31 16.59
N ARG A 122 9.57 -33.53 15.90
CA ARG A 122 8.72 -34.71 16.08
C ARG A 122 9.36 -35.96 15.49
N ASP A 123 10.03 -35.85 14.35
CA ASP A 123 10.79 -36.96 13.76
C ASP A 123 12.08 -37.29 14.53
N ALA A 124 12.68 -36.30 15.21
CA ALA A 124 13.82 -36.50 16.10
C ALA A 124 13.45 -37.09 17.49
N SER A 125 12.16 -37.19 17.81
CA SER A 125 11.66 -37.71 19.08
C SER A 125 11.03 -39.12 18.91
N PRO A 126 10.85 -39.89 19.99
CA PRO A 126 11.76 -40.86 20.59
C PRO A 126 11.83 -42.21 19.83
N LYS A 127 11.49 -42.31 18.54
CA LYS A 127 11.56 -43.60 17.83
C LYS A 127 12.98 -44.17 17.78
N SER A 128 14.00 -43.32 17.57
CA SER A 128 15.41 -43.75 17.64
C SER A 128 15.85 -44.14 19.04
N SER A 129 15.37 -43.44 20.08
CA SER A 129 15.71 -43.72 21.47
C SER A 129 15.05 -45.00 21.98
N SER A 130 13.76 -45.21 21.71
CA SER A 130 13.05 -46.44 22.08
C SER A 130 13.57 -47.64 21.31
N GLN A 131 13.94 -47.49 20.04
CA GLN A 131 14.50 -48.60 19.27
C GLN A 131 15.93 -48.94 19.71
N LYS A 132 16.74 -47.96 20.13
CA LYS A 132 18.05 -48.22 20.73
C LYS A 132 17.94 -48.91 22.09
N ALA A 133 17.03 -48.45 22.95
CA ALA A 133 16.83 -49.04 24.28
C ALA A 133 16.36 -50.51 24.19
N LEU A 134 15.45 -50.82 23.25
CA LEU A 134 14.98 -52.20 23.03
C LEU A 134 16.04 -53.14 22.44
N LEU A 135 17.03 -52.61 21.71
CA LEU A 135 18.12 -53.42 21.15
C LEU A 135 19.22 -53.66 22.19
N GLU A 136 19.47 -52.71 23.09
CA GLU A 136 20.43 -52.86 24.19
C GLU A 136 19.93 -53.88 25.23
N GLU A 137 18.63 -53.90 25.53
CA GLU A 137 18.02 -54.90 26.42
C GLU A 137 18.04 -56.33 25.82
N SER A 138 17.98 -56.45 24.49
CA SER A 138 18.03 -57.76 23.82
C SER A 138 19.45 -58.35 23.69
N ASP A 139 20.50 -57.54 23.79
CA ASP A 139 21.89 -58.01 23.71
C ASP A 139 22.45 -58.37 25.12
N GLU A 140 21.73 -58.02 26.19
CA GLU A 140 22.11 -58.32 27.59
C GLU A 140 21.47 -59.61 28.16
N GLU A 141 20.57 -60.29 27.43
CA GLU A 141 20.02 -61.63 27.77
C GLU A 141 20.74 -62.77 27.04
#